data_AF-A0A7H5EZX9-F1
#
_entry.id   AF-A0A7H5EZX9-F1
#
_cell.length_a   1.000
_cell.length_b   1.000
_cell.length_c   1.000
_cell.angle_alpha   90.00
_cell.angle_beta   90.00
_cell.angle_gamma   90.00
#
_symmetry.space_group_name_H-M   'P 1'
#
loop_
_entity.id
_entity.type
_entity.pdbx_description
1 polymer ?
#
loop_
_entity_poly.entity_id
_entity_poly.type
_entity_poly.pdbx_seq_one_letter_code
_entity_poly.pdbx_strand_id
1 'polypeptide(L)'
;MKPVYLLLLVLIAIGFFACERDLLEPSQPVAQSEDKVLGTNELAEFSARLADINLFDESTHTDPSHYGAGEVRLFIDEAGDLALDFLTENLMISSADVADPADLLPTRAWHSTIELLFEPNEENRLRHWLIQNFKGSQSLALRIALRENGTIFFAGLAERAA
;
A
#
# COMPACT_ATOMS: atom_id res chain seq x y z
N MET A 1 15.52 -6.45 -11.93
CA MET A 1 15.28 -5.21 -11.15
C MET A 1 14.47 -5.61 -9.92
N LYS A 2 14.74 -5.07 -8.73
CA LYS A 2 14.11 -5.52 -7.47
C LYS A 2 12.61 -5.14 -7.43
N PRO A 3 11.67 -6.02 -7.02
CA PRO A 3 10.22 -5.76 -6.93
C PRO A 3 9.84 -4.66 -5.95
N VAL A 4 10.62 -4.48 -4.88
CA VAL A 4 10.44 -3.33 -3.98
C VAL A 4 10.60 -2.01 -4.75
N TYR A 5 11.49 -1.97 -5.74
CA TYR A 5 11.60 -0.80 -6.62
C TYR A 5 10.48 -0.72 -7.66
N LEU A 6 9.79 -1.82 -7.99
CA LEU A 6 8.61 -1.81 -8.84
C LEU A 6 7.37 -1.32 -8.08
N LEU A 7 7.21 -1.72 -6.81
CA LEU A 7 6.25 -1.09 -5.89
C LEU A 7 6.52 0.41 -5.82
N LEU A 8 7.77 0.79 -5.61
CA LEU A 8 8.21 2.19 -5.61
C LEU A 8 7.87 2.93 -6.92
N LEU A 9 7.99 2.26 -8.08
CA LEU A 9 7.64 2.84 -9.39
C LEU A 9 6.13 2.98 -9.62
N VAL A 10 5.27 2.06 -9.14
CA VAL A 10 3.80 2.27 -9.17
C VAL A 10 3.40 3.45 -8.33
N LEU A 11 4.00 3.53 -7.15
CA LEU A 11 3.70 4.58 -6.20
C LEU A 11 4.09 5.94 -6.78
N ILE A 12 5.17 6.01 -7.57
CA ILE A 12 5.53 7.20 -8.36
C ILE A 12 4.55 7.42 -9.55
N ALA A 13 4.18 6.35 -10.27
CA ALA A 13 3.35 6.41 -11.48
C ALA A 13 1.84 6.67 -11.22
N ILE A 14 1.34 6.53 -9.99
CA ILE A 14 -0.03 6.90 -9.60
C ILE A 14 -0.24 8.43 -9.59
N GLY A 15 0.82 9.24 -9.62
CA GLY A 15 0.67 10.69 -9.80
C GLY A 15 1.62 11.54 -8.98
N PHE A 16 2.82 11.06 -8.67
CA PHE A 16 3.84 11.92 -8.10
C PHE A 16 4.44 12.83 -9.18
N PHE A 17 3.80 13.99 -9.41
CA PHE A 17 4.58 15.22 -9.53
C PHE A 17 4.99 15.65 -8.11
N ALA A 18 5.85 14.85 -7.45
CA ALA A 18 6.78 15.46 -6.53
C ALA A 18 7.66 16.37 -7.40
N CYS A 19 7.45 17.68 -7.26
CA CYS A 19 8.49 18.67 -7.47
C CYS A 19 9.79 18.10 -6.90
N GLU A 20 10.91 18.18 -7.63
CA GLU A 20 12.25 17.73 -7.22
C GLU A 20 12.68 18.37 -5.88
N ARG A 21 12.10 17.93 -4.77
CA ARG A 21 12.45 18.33 -3.42
C ARG A 21 12.66 17.07 -2.63
N ASP A 22 13.93 16.71 -2.59
CA ASP A 22 14.62 15.97 -1.55
C ASP A 22 13.83 14.80 -0.91
N LEU A 23 14.27 13.59 -1.28
CA LEU A 23 13.95 12.29 -0.69
C LEU A 23 14.31 12.17 0.82
N LEU A 24 14.47 13.28 1.55
CA LEU A 24 14.93 13.35 2.93
C LEU A 24 13.98 14.07 3.89
N GLU A 25 12.89 14.67 3.42
CA GLU A 25 11.90 15.27 4.30
C GLU A 25 10.65 14.39 4.41
N PRO A 26 10.11 14.17 5.63
CA PRO A 26 8.83 13.50 5.80
C PRO A 26 7.78 14.26 5.01
N SER A 27 7.07 13.55 4.13
CA SER A 27 6.03 14.11 3.27
C SER A 27 5.08 14.96 4.10
N GLN A 28 5.01 16.25 3.76
CA GLN A 28 4.00 17.14 4.35
C GLN A 28 2.62 16.53 4.12
N PRO A 29 1.69 16.63 5.09
CA PRO A 29 0.35 16.07 4.93
C PRO A 29 -0.30 16.70 3.70
N VAL A 30 -0.58 15.89 2.69
CA VAL A 30 -1.35 16.31 1.52
C VAL A 30 -2.75 16.70 2.02
N ALA A 31 -3.26 17.83 1.55
CA ALA A 31 -4.58 18.31 1.93
C ALA A 31 -5.64 17.27 1.52
N GLN A 32 -6.31 16.68 2.51
CA GLN A 32 -7.37 15.71 2.28
C GLN A 32 -8.68 16.45 2.01
N SER A 33 -9.42 16.01 1.00
CA SER A 33 -10.76 16.54 0.76
C SER A 33 -11.75 15.89 1.73
N GLU A 34 -12.29 16.67 2.69
CA GLU A 34 -13.22 16.19 3.72
C GLU A 34 -14.51 15.57 3.15
N ASP A 35 -14.88 15.91 1.90
CA ASP A 35 -16.12 15.43 1.27
C ASP A 35 -15.94 14.21 0.35
N LYS A 36 -14.70 13.79 0.07
CA LYS A 36 -14.42 12.70 -0.87
C LYS A 36 -14.19 11.38 -0.15
N VAL A 37 -14.75 10.31 -0.70
CA VAL A 37 -14.65 8.96 -0.15
C VAL A 37 -14.14 7.97 -1.19
N LEU A 38 -13.38 6.99 -0.73
CA LEU A 38 -12.90 5.86 -1.52
C LEU A 38 -14.09 5.03 -2.02
N GLY A 39 -14.30 5.01 -3.33
CA GLY A 39 -15.36 4.25 -3.97
C GLY A 39 -14.90 2.87 -4.42
N THR A 40 -15.79 2.18 -5.13
CA THR A 40 -15.51 0.85 -5.68
C THR A 40 -14.45 0.90 -6.77
N ASN A 41 -14.44 1.95 -7.59
CA ASN A 41 -13.56 2.05 -8.73
C ASN A 41 -12.11 2.31 -8.30
N GLU A 42 -11.92 3.18 -7.32
CA GLU A 42 -10.60 3.60 -6.84
C GLU A 42 -9.93 2.46 -6.08
N LEU A 43 -10.68 1.73 -5.26
CA LEU A 43 -10.18 0.52 -4.58
C LEU A 43 -9.86 -0.61 -5.57
N ALA A 44 -10.65 -0.74 -6.66
CA ALA A 44 -10.37 -1.70 -7.73
C ALA A 44 -9.13 -1.32 -8.55
N GLU A 45 -8.97 -0.03 -8.84
CA GLU A 45 -7.81 0.52 -9.50
C GLU A 45 -6.54 0.26 -8.69
N PHE A 46 -6.57 0.49 -7.38
CA PHE A 46 -5.43 0.19 -6.51
C PHE A 46 -5.00 -1.28 -6.60
N SER A 47 -5.93 -2.23 -6.47
CA SER A 47 -5.60 -3.65 -6.58
C SER A 47 -5.05 -4.04 -7.96
N ALA A 48 -5.60 -3.46 -9.04
CA ALA A 48 -5.12 -3.70 -10.39
C ALA A 48 -3.70 -3.18 -10.59
N ARG A 49 -3.39 -1.98 -10.09
CA ARG A 49 -2.04 -1.39 -10.17
C ARG A 49 -1.00 -2.22 -9.41
N LEU A 50 -1.38 -2.86 -8.29
CA LEU A 50 -0.49 -3.81 -7.61
C LEU A 50 -0.24 -5.07 -8.45
N ALA A 51 -1.21 -5.55 -9.19
CA ALA A 51 -1.01 -6.65 -10.13
C ALA A 51 -0.15 -6.25 -11.33
N ASP A 52 -0.28 -5.02 -11.85
CA ASP A 52 0.48 -4.53 -13.00
C ASP A 52 2.01 -4.49 -12.74
N ILE A 53 2.42 -4.39 -11.47
CA ILE A 53 3.83 -4.55 -11.07
C ILE A 53 4.19 -5.91 -10.55
N ASN A 54 3.34 -6.88 -10.83
CA ASN A 54 3.59 -8.28 -10.52
C ASN A 54 3.78 -8.49 -9.01
N LEU A 55 3.09 -7.70 -8.16
CA LEU A 55 3.15 -7.90 -6.70
C LEU A 55 2.77 -9.34 -6.34
N PHE A 56 1.81 -9.92 -7.05
CA PHE A 56 1.32 -11.28 -6.86
C PHE A 56 2.08 -12.35 -7.67
N ASP A 57 3.17 -12.01 -8.36
CA ASP A 57 3.97 -12.98 -9.10
C ASP A 57 5.19 -13.39 -8.28
N GLU A 58 5.20 -14.63 -7.79
CA GLU A 58 6.29 -15.19 -6.99
C GLU A 58 7.65 -15.10 -7.70
N SER A 59 7.66 -15.21 -9.04
CA SER A 59 8.90 -15.17 -9.83
C SER A 59 9.62 -13.82 -9.74
N THR A 60 8.93 -12.77 -9.31
CA THR A 60 9.55 -11.46 -9.06
C THR A 60 10.23 -11.41 -7.69
N HIS A 61 9.79 -12.18 -6.71
CA HIS A 61 10.24 -12.15 -5.30
C HIS A 61 11.33 -13.19 -4.99
N THR A 62 12.42 -13.17 -5.75
CA THR A 62 13.48 -14.19 -5.68
C THR A 62 14.63 -13.91 -4.70
N ASP A 63 14.67 -12.73 -4.08
CA ASP A 63 15.73 -12.30 -3.17
C ASP A 63 15.12 -11.90 -1.81
N PRO A 64 15.73 -12.25 -0.66
CA PRO A 64 15.30 -11.79 0.67
C PRO A 64 15.05 -10.28 0.77
N SER A 65 15.83 -9.46 0.05
CA SER A 65 15.63 -8.00 -0.04
C SER A 65 14.38 -7.58 -0.82
N HIS A 66 13.65 -8.51 -1.42
CA HIS A 66 12.35 -8.27 -2.06
C HIS A 66 11.19 -8.31 -1.06
N TYR A 67 11.42 -8.89 0.12
CA TYR A 67 10.47 -8.99 1.20
C TYR A 67 10.64 -7.84 2.19
N GLY A 68 9.55 -7.42 2.82
CA GLY A 68 9.55 -6.21 3.64
C GLY A 68 8.16 -5.81 4.09
N ALA A 69 8.06 -4.76 4.89
CA ALA A 69 6.78 -4.20 5.30
C ALA A 69 6.79 -2.67 5.25
N GLY A 70 5.65 -2.07 4.89
CA GLY A 70 5.44 -0.63 4.87
C GLY A 70 4.00 -0.26 5.20
N GLU A 71 3.78 1.03 5.53
CA GLU A 71 2.44 1.58 5.72
C GLU A 71 2.19 2.73 4.74
N VAL A 72 1.03 2.69 4.11
CA VAL A 72 0.57 3.71 3.18
C VAL A 72 -0.82 4.17 3.57
N ARG A 73 -1.21 5.36 3.16
CA ARG A 73 -2.58 5.86 3.27
C ARG A 73 -3.13 6.11 1.87
N LEU A 74 -4.24 5.48 1.55
CA LEU A 74 -5.02 5.75 0.35
C LEU A 74 -6.09 6.80 0.66
N PHE A 75 -6.29 7.76 -0.24
CA PHE A 75 -7.33 8.79 -0.13
C PHE A 75 -7.61 9.38 -1.52
N ILE A 76 -8.67 10.18 -1.62
CA ILE A 76 -8.94 10.97 -2.82
C ILE A 76 -8.44 12.39 -2.60
N ASP A 77 -7.60 12.88 -3.49
CA ASP A 77 -7.02 14.22 -3.40
C ASP A 77 -8.01 15.33 -3.79
N GLU A 78 -7.55 16.59 -3.81
CA GLU A 78 -8.37 17.73 -4.22
C GLU A 78 -8.80 17.68 -5.70
N ALA A 79 -8.01 17.06 -6.58
CA ALA A 79 -8.34 16.89 -8.00
C ALA A 79 -9.42 15.83 -8.24
N GLY A 80 -9.59 14.90 -7.29
CA GLY A 80 -10.54 13.79 -7.39
C GLY A 80 -9.89 12.49 -7.80
N ASP A 81 -8.55 12.43 -7.77
CA ASP A 81 -7.77 11.27 -8.16
C ASP A 81 -7.41 10.45 -6.92
N LEU A 82 -7.21 9.15 -7.13
CA LEU A 82 -6.70 8.26 -6.10
C LEU A 82 -5.24 8.62 -5.80
N ALA A 83 -4.99 9.04 -4.57
CA ALA A 83 -3.67 9.40 -4.06
C ALA A 83 -3.22 8.43 -2.97
N LEU A 84 -1.90 8.43 -2.73
CA LEU A 84 -1.26 7.63 -1.71
C LEU A 84 -0.17 8.43 -0.98
N ASP A 85 -0.22 8.41 0.35
CA ASP A 85 0.83 8.95 1.23
C ASP A 85 1.56 7.83 1.97
N PHE A 86 2.84 8.01 2.27
CA PHE A 86 3.58 7.08 3.13
C PHE A 86 3.37 7.45 4.59
N LEU A 87 3.02 6.44 5.41
CA LEU A 87 2.87 6.61 6.85
C LEU A 87 4.16 6.28 7.62
N THR A 88 5.19 5.83 6.90
CA THR A 88 6.51 5.45 7.44
C THR A 88 7.60 6.25 6.72
N GLU A 89 8.65 6.65 7.45
CA GLU A 89 9.79 7.41 6.89
C GLU A 89 10.50 6.66 5.76
N ASN A 90 10.53 5.33 5.82
CA ASN A 90 10.99 4.47 4.75
C ASN A 90 9.78 3.82 4.06
N LEU A 91 9.78 3.79 2.72
CA LEU A 91 8.72 3.16 1.92
C LEU A 91 8.44 1.72 2.36
N MET A 92 9.50 0.95 2.61
CA MET A 92 9.44 -0.35 3.25
C MET A 92 10.68 -0.60 4.10
N ILE A 93 10.49 -1.34 5.18
CA ILE A 93 11.55 -1.96 5.98
C ILE A 93 11.84 -3.33 5.37
N SER A 94 13.09 -3.60 5.01
CA SER A 94 13.52 -4.84 4.35
C SER A 94 13.64 -5.99 5.35
N SER A 95 13.24 -7.20 4.93
CA SER A 95 13.46 -8.42 5.73
C SER A 95 14.92 -8.87 5.79
N ALA A 96 15.77 -8.35 4.88
CA ALA A 96 17.21 -8.62 4.92
C ALA A 96 17.88 -8.06 6.19
N ASP A 97 17.27 -7.04 6.80
CA ASP A 97 17.81 -6.33 7.96
C ASP A 97 17.17 -6.80 9.28
N VAL A 98 15.97 -7.39 9.24
CA VAL A 98 15.20 -7.83 10.41
C VAL A 98 14.29 -9.02 10.11
N ALA A 99 14.07 -9.89 11.10
CA ALA A 99 13.33 -11.14 10.95
C ALA A 99 11.85 -10.96 10.58
N ASP A 100 11.13 -10.00 11.19
CA ASP A 100 9.80 -9.57 10.74
C ASP A 100 9.74 -8.03 10.69
N PRO A 101 9.83 -7.44 9.49
CA PRO A 101 9.74 -6.00 9.29
C PRO A 101 8.45 -5.38 9.84
N ALA A 102 7.35 -6.14 9.94
CA ALA A 102 6.07 -5.63 10.43
C ALA A 102 6.08 -5.33 11.94
N ASP A 103 7.00 -5.93 12.70
CA ASP A 103 7.16 -5.70 14.15
C ASP A 103 7.80 -4.33 14.45
N LEU A 104 8.51 -3.75 13.49
CA LEU A 104 9.10 -2.43 13.60
C LEU A 104 8.12 -1.29 13.25
N LEU A 105 6.95 -1.63 12.70
CA LEU A 105 5.94 -0.66 12.31
C LEU A 105 5.00 -0.32 13.48
N PRO A 106 4.52 0.94 13.60
CA PRO A 106 3.68 1.37 14.71
C PRO A 106 2.47 0.46 14.94
N THR A 107 2.21 0.05 16.17
CA THR A 107 1.01 -0.76 16.47
C THR A 107 -0.26 0.08 16.27
N ARG A 108 -1.17 -0.40 15.43
CA ARG A 108 -2.49 0.20 15.18
C ARG A 108 -3.59 -0.82 15.45
N ALA A 109 -4.76 -0.34 15.82
CA ALA A 109 -5.97 -1.15 15.93
C ALA A 109 -6.54 -1.42 14.54
N TRP A 110 -5.86 -2.25 13.75
CA TRP A 110 -6.29 -2.61 12.40
C TRP A 110 -7.73 -3.15 12.41
N HIS A 111 -8.56 -2.62 11.51
CA HIS A 111 -9.98 -2.96 11.45
C HIS A 111 -10.21 -4.33 10.82
N SER A 112 -9.47 -4.61 9.74
CA SER A 112 -9.59 -5.86 8.98
C SER A 112 -8.23 -6.24 8.43
N THR A 113 -8.02 -7.54 8.20
CA THR A 113 -6.77 -8.08 7.65
C THR A 113 -7.08 -9.15 6.62
N ILE A 114 -6.18 -9.33 5.66
CA ILE A 114 -6.21 -10.44 4.72
C ILE A 114 -4.80 -10.94 4.45
N GLU A 115 -4.68 -12.27 4.31
CA GLU A 115 -3.46 -12.93 3.88
C GLU A 115 -3.71 -13.53 2.50
N LEU A 116 -2.80 -13.21 1.59
CA LEU A 116 -2.81 -13.58 0.19
C LEU A 116 -1.53 -14.35 -0.13
N LEU A 117 -1.54 -15.05 -1.26
CA LEU A 117 -0.38 -15.74 -1.80
C LEU A 117 0.23 -14.95 -2.96
N PHE A 118 1.44 -15.31 -3.37
CA PHE A 118 2.02 -14.85 -4.63
C PHE A 118 1.42 -15.62 -5.83
N GLU A 119 0.11 -15.46 -6.03
CA GLU A 119 -0.61 -16.05 -7.16
C GLU A 119 -1.40 -14.99 -7.95
N PRO A 120 -1.44 -15.04 -9.29
CA PRO A 120 -2.14 -14.04 -10.12
C PRO A 120 -3.62 -13.83 -9.78
N ASN A 121 -4.28 -14.85 -9.22
CA ASN A 121 -5.71 -14.80 -8.88
C ASN A 121 -5.99 -13.97 -7.62
N GLU A 122 -4.96 -13.65 -6.84
CA GLU A 122 -5.06 -12.99 -5.53
C GLU A 122 -5.41 -11.49 -5.66
N GLU A 123 -5.19 -10.88 -6.83
CA GLU A 123 -5.65 -9.52 -7.12
C GLU A 123 -7.17 -9.39 -6.94
N ASN A 124 -7.94 -10.36 -7.45
CA ASN A 124 -9.39 -10.38 -7.28
C ASN A 124 -9.79 -10.53 -5.80
N ARG A 125 -9.04 -11.31 -5.02
CA ARG A 125 -9.31 -11.48 -3.58
C ARG A 125 -9.02 -10.20 -2.81
N LEU A 126 -7.89 -9.53 -3.10
CA LEU A 126 -7.57 -8.23 -2.53
C LEU A 126 -8.64 -7.20 -2.87
N ARG A 127 -9.04 -7.11 -4.15
CA ARG A 127 -10.07 -6.19 -4.63
C ARG A 127 -11.38 -6.35 -3.88
N HIS A 128 -11.89 -7.58 -3.77
CA HIS A 128 -13.14 -7.84 -3.05
C HIS A 128 -13.02 -7.46 -1.57
N TRP A 129 -11.90 -7.81 -0.92
CA TRP A 129 -11.65 -7.45 0.46
C TRP A 129 -11.60 -5.93 0.67
N LEU A 130 -10.90 -5.19 -0.19
CA LEU A 130 -10.82 -3.73 -0.13
C LEU A 130 -12.22 -3.09 -0.23
N ILE A 131 -12.98 -3.46 -1.26
CA ILE A 131 -14.32 -2.90 -1.52
C ILE A 131 -15.28 -3.23 -0.39
N GLN A 132 -15.26 -4.47 0.11
CA GLN A 132 -16.18 -4.91 1.15
C GLN A 132 -15.94 -4.20 2.49
N ASN A 133 -14.68 -3.93 2.84
CA ASN A 133 -14.33 -3.42 4.16
C ASN A 133 -14.17 -1.90 4.20
N PHE A 134 -13.77 -1.26 3.10
CA PHE A 134 -13.32 0.13 3.13
C PHE A 134 -14.01 1.05 2.12
N LYS A 135 -14.94 0.55 1.30
CA LYS A 135 -15.76 1.44 0.48
C LYS A 135 -16.49 2.46 1.36
N GLY A 136 -16.39 3.73 0.99
CA GLY A 136 -17.02 4.85 1.68
C GLY A 136 -16.19 5.43 2.83
N SER A 137 -14.96 4.95 3.07
CA SER A 137 -14.01 5.64 3.95
C SER A 137 -13.41 6.85 3.24
N GLN A 138 -13.09 7.92 3.95
CA GLN A 138 -12.39 9.07 3.36
C GLN A 138 -10.91 8.75 3.10
N SER A 139 -10.28 8.07 4.04
CA SER A 139 -8.95 7.50 3.85
C SER A 139 -8.86 6.09 4.42
N LEU A 140 -7.90 5.33 3.89
CA LEU A 140 -7.57 3.98 4.30
C LEU A 140 -6.09 3.91 4.60
N ALA A 141 -5.73 3.78 5.88
CA ALA A 141 -4.39 3.38 6.26
C ALA A 141 -4.25 1.87 5.98
N LEU A 142 -3.19 1.49 5.26
CA LEU A 142 -2.94 0.13 4.81
C LEU A 142 -1.49 -0.25 5.15
N ARG A 143 -1.33 -1.32 5.91
CA ARG A 143 -0.05 -2.02 6.06
C ARG A 143 0.04 -3.10 5.01
N ILE A 144 1.17 -3.17 4.33
CA ILE A 144 1.51 -4.21 3.36
C ILE A 144 2.79 -4.88 3.84
N ALA A 145 2.79 -6.20 3.98
CA ALA A 145 3.98 -6.97 4.32
C ALA A 145 4.15 -8.16 3.35
N LEU A 146 5.28 -8.18 2.65
CA LEU A 146 5.73 -9.28 1.81
C LEU A 146 6.63 -10.17 2.67
N ARG A 147 6.28 -11.44 2.84
CA ARG A 147 6.96 -12.37 3.74
C ARG A 147 7.64 -13.50 2.97
N GLU A 148 8.82 -13.91 3.44
CA GLU A 148 9.63 -14.98 2.84
C GLU A 148 8.92 -16.35 2.80
N ASN A 149 7.88 -16.53 3.61
CA ASN A 149 7.06 -17.75 3.60
C ASN A 149 6.07 -17.84 2.42
N GLY A 150 6.17 -16.94 1.44
CA GLY A 150 5.33 -16.94 0.24
C GLY A 150 3.98 -16.22 0.42
N THR A 151 3.86 -15.35 1.42
CA THR A 151 2.59 -14.69 1.74
C THR A 151 2.69 -13.17 1.64
N ILE A 152 1.58 -12.55 1.26
CA ILE A 152 1.38 -11.10 1.31
C ILE A 152 0.30 -10.81 2.35
N PHE A 153 0.68 -10.07 3.38
CA PHE A 153 -0.22 -9.66 4.44
C PHE A 153 -0.66 -8.21 4.23
N PHE A 154 -1.97 -7.99 4.27
CA PHE A 154 -2.58 -6.67 4.28
C PHE A 154 -3.34 -6.45 5.58
N ALA A 155 -3.18 -5.28 6.19
CA ALA A 155 -4.01 -4.82 7.30
C ALA A 155 -4.53 -3.42 7.02
N GLY A 156 -5.85 -3.23 7.09
CA GLY A 156 -6.51 -1.98 6.76
C GLY A 156 -7.22 -1.35 7.95
N LEU A 157 -7.16 -0.03 8.02
CA LEU A 157 -7.86 0.81 9.00
C LEU A 157 -8.55 1.95 8.24
N ALA A 158 -9.89 1.90 8.20
CA ALA A 158 -10.69 3.01 7.70
C ALA A 158 -10.58 4.20 8.64
N GLU A 159 -10.21 5.34 8.10
CA GLU A 159 -10.24 6.63 8.79
C GLU A 159 -11.48 7.40 8.28
N ARG A 160 -12.20 8.00 9.22
CA ARG A 160 -13.32 8.93 8.94
C ARG A 160 -12.93 10.29 9.50
N ALA A 161 -13.33 11.36 8.83
CA ALA A 161 -13.27 12.71 9.38
C ALA A 161 -14.04 12.70 10.69
N ALA A 162 -13.39 13.27 11.69
CA ALA A 162 -13.95 13.46 13.02
C ALA A 162 -15.16 14.40 12.99
#